data_AF-A0A6N7FPV9-F1
#
_entry.id   AF-A0A6N7FPV9-F1
#
_cell.length_a   1.000
_cell.length_b   1.000
_cell.length_c   1.000
_cell.angle_alpha   90.00
_cell.angle_beta   90.00
_cell.angle_gamma   90.00
#
_symmetry.space_group_name_H-M   'P 1'
#
loop_
_entity.id
_entity.type
_entity.pdbx_description
1 polymer ?
#
loop_
_entity_poly.entity_id
_entity_poly.type
_entity_poly.pdbx_seq_one_letter_code
_entity_poly.pdbx_strand_id
1 'polypeptide(L)' 'MSRAYLDLFDENSLDPEPRGATTMGELLLWEFDPPVGDQLVVSLDARIEPSVQRGAAGDVVLFDGQPAVVRVPFRTTVLP' A
#
# COMPACT_ATOMS: atom_id res chain seq x y z
N MET A 1 4.05 0.16 -2.86
CA MET A 1 3.65 1.52 -2.41
C MET A 1 4.86 2.22 -1.81
N SER A 2 4.93 3.56 -1.81
CA SER A 2 6.10 4.26 -1.23
C SER A 2 6.09 4.22 0.30
N ARG A 3 7.27 4.05 0.92
CA ARG A 3 7.44 4.08 2.38
C ARG A 3 7.03 5.43 2.99
N ALA A 4 7.45 6.54 2.40
CA ALA A 4 7.10 7.88 2.89
C ALA A 4 5.59 8.15 2.97
N TYR A 5 4.77 7.48 2.15
CA TYR A 5 3.32 7.56 2.25
C TYR A 5 2.77 6.70 3.39
N LEU A 6 3.35 5.52 3.61
CA LEU A 6 2.98 4.63 4.72
C LEU A 6 3.31 5.22 6.09
N ASP A 7 4.33 6.07 6.19
CA ASP A 7 4.70 6.79 7.41
C ASP A 7 3.60 7.78 7.88
N LEU A 8 2.55 8.01 7.10
CA LEU A 8 1.39 8.80 7.52
C LEU A 8 0.44 8.04 8.45
N PHE A 9 0.62 6.73 8.62
CA PHE A 9 -0.33 5.86 9.29
C PHE A 9 0.28 5.10 10.48
N ASP A 10 -0.46 5.12 11.60
CA ASP A 10 -0.24 4.25 12.76
C ASP A 10 -1.07 2.98 12.61
N GLU A 11 -0.59 1.88 13.21
CA GLU A 11 -1.18 0.53 13.13
C GLU A 11 -1.54 0.12 11.68
N ASN A 12 -0.60 -0.49 10.97
CA ASN A 12 -0.85 -1.02 9.63
C ASN A 12 -1.11 -2.54 9.69
N SER A 13 -2.25 -2.99 9.19
CA SER A 13 -2.51 -4.41 8.90
C SER A 13 -3.04 -4.58 7.48
N LEU A 14 -2.72 -5.72 6.86
CA LEU A 14 -3.18 -6.08 5.53
C LEU A 14 -3.98 -7.37 5.62
N ASP A 15 -5.11 -7.41 4.92
CA ASP A 15 -5.92 -8.61 4.73
C ASP A 15 -6.13 -8.89 3.23
N PRO A 16 -5.66 -10.03 2.69
CA PRO A 16 -4.90 -11.08 3.39
C PRO A 16 -3.52 -10.60 3.85
N GLU A 17 -2.90 -11.32 4.80
CA GLU A 17 -1.51 -11.06 5.15
C GLU A 17 -0.59 -11.34 3.94
N PRO A 18 0.37 -10.45 3.63
CA PRO A 18 1.37 -10.72 2.61
C PRO A 18 2.21 -11.93 3.01
N ARG A 19 2.50 -12.80 2.05
CA ARG A 19 3.48 -13.88 2.21
C ARG A 19 4.89 -13.33 2.47
N GLY A 20 5.18 -12.15 1.95
CA GLY A 20 6.46 -11.49 2.10
C GLY A 20 6.37 -9.99 1.86
N ALA A 21 7.35 -9.27 2.40
CA ALA A 21 7.52 -7.86 2.15
C ALA A 21 8.99 -7.57 1.83
N THR A 22 9.24 -6.93 0.69
CA THR A 22 10.59 -6.56 0.27
C THR A 22 10.65 -5.07 0.03
N THR A 23 11.72 -4.43 0.48
CA THR A 23 11.96 -3.02 0.19
C THR A 23 12.86 -2.88 -1.02
N MET A 24 12.40 -2.11 -2.00
CA MET A 24 13.12 -1.86 -3.24
C MET A 24 13.16 -0.35 -3.49
N GLY A 25 14.27 0.28 -3.10
CA GLY A 25 14.39 1.73 -3.09
C GLY A 25 13.34 2.36 -2.18
N GLU A 26 12.55 3.29 -2.72
CA GLU A 26 11.49 3.99 -1.99
C GLU A 26 10.20 3.17 -1.83
N LEU A 27 10.09 2.01 -2.49
CA LEU A 27 8.90 1.18 -2.49
C LEU A 27 9.00 0.06 -1.45
N LEU A 28 7.91 -0.13 -0.72
CA LEU A 28 7.59 -1.39 -0.05
C LEU A 28 6.73 -2.23 -1.01
N LEU A 29 7.24 -3.41 -1.34
CA LEU A 29 6.55 -4.42 -2.14
C LEU A 29 5.97 -5.46 -1.18
N TRP A 30 4.67 -5.73 -1.33
CA TRP A 30 4.00 -6.82 -0.66
C TRP A 30 3.74 -7.93 -1.68
N GLU A 31 4.14 -9.14 -1.32
CA GLU A 31 3.95 -10.34 -2.13
C GLU A 31 2.79 -11.13 -1.52
N PHE A 32 1.80 -11.45 -2.35
CA PHE A 32 0.63 -12.22 -1.95
C PHE A 32 0.62 -13.54 -2.71
N ASP A 33 0.08 -14.58 -2.09
CA ASP A 33 -0.22 -15.80 -2.83
C ASP A 33 -1.38 -15.55 -3.82
N PRO A 34 -1.44 -16.30 -4.94
CA PRO A 34 -2.51 -16.17 -5.90
C PRO A 34 -3.89 -16.32 -5.23
N PRO A 35 -4.87 -15.45 -5.55
CA PRO A 35 -6.21 -15.58 -5.00
C PRO A 35 -6.90 -16.85 -5.50
N VAL A 36 -7.93 -17.29 -4.77
CA VAL A 36 -8.85 -18.30 -5.30
C VAL A 36 -9.74 -17.63 -6.35
N GLY A 37 -9.51 -17.94 -7.62
CA GLY A 37 -10.18 -17.30 -8.76
C GLY A 37 -9.37 -16.15 -9.36
N ASP A 38 -10.06 -15.19 -9.97
CA ASP A 38 -9.40 -14.17 -10.81
C ASP A 38 -9.22 -12.81 -10.11
N GLN A 39 -9.64 -12.68 -8.85
CA GLN A 39 -9.65 -11.41 -8.12
C GLN A 39 -8.89 -11.51 -6.80
N LEU A 40 -7.85 -10.68 -6.67
CA LEU A 40 -7.20 -10.39 -5.39
C LEU A 40 -7.81 -9.11 -4.81
N VAL A 41 -8.33 -9.18 -3.59
CA VAL A 41 -8.77 -8.02 -2.81
C VAL A 41 -7.83 -7.87 -1.63
N VAL A 42 -7.18 -6.71 -1.53
CA VAL A 42 -6.29 -6.37 -0.43
C VAL A 42 -6.89 -5.19 0.32
N SER A 43 -7.16 -5.38 1.61
CA SER A 43 -7.60 -4.34 2.51
C SER A 43 -6.42 -3.87 3.35
N LEU A 44 -6.19 -2.56 3.41
CA LEU A 44 -5.25 -1.94 4.34
C LEU A 44 -6.06 -1.30 5.46
N ASP A 45 -5.97 -1.86 6.66
CA ASP A 45 -6.44 -1.18 7.87
C ASP A 45 -5.29 -0.34 8.41
N ALA A 46 -5.54 0.96 8.48
CA ALA A 46 -4.55 1.97 8.81
C ALA A 46 -5.26 3.18 9.41
N ARG A 47 -4.67 3.76 10.46
CA ARG A 47 -5.16 5.00 11.07
C ARG A 47 -4.18 6.11 10.79
N ILE A 48 -4.67 7.32 10.53
CA ILE A 48 -3.77 8.45 10.33
C ILE A 48 -3.03 8.73 11.65
N GLU A 49 -1.71 8.83 11.57
CA GLU A 49 -0.84 9.19 12.70
C GLU A 49 -1.34 10.49 13.36
N PRO A 50 -1.51 10.57 14.69
CA PRO A 50 -2.09 11.75 15.35
C PRO A 50 -1.33 13.06 15.06
N SER A 51 -0.04 12.97 14.75
CA SER A 51 0.81 14.11 14.41
C SER A 51 0.68 14.59 12.96
N VAL A 52 0.03 13.81 12.09
CA VAL A 52 -0.15 14.12 10.68
C VAL A 52 -1.32 15.10 10.51
N GLN A 53 -0.96 16.35 10.24
CA GLN A 53 -1.89 17.46 10.03
C GLN A 53 -2.15 17.76 8.55
N ARG A 54 -1.53 17.01 7.64
CA ARG A 54 -1.64 17.18 6.18
C ARG A 54 -1.66 15.83 5.49
N GLY A 55 -2.60 15.64 4.57
CA GLY A 55 -2.60 14.46 3.71
C GLY A 55 -1.52 14.52 2.63
N ALA A 56 -1.28 13.39 1.96
CA ALA A 56 -0.38 13.29 0.83
C ALA A 56 -0.99 12.51 -0.34
N ALA A 57 -0.34 12.61 -1.50
CA ALA A 57 -0.58 11.69 -2.61
C ALA A 57 0.23 10.41 -2.38
N GLY A 58 -0.33 9.28 -2.81
CA GLY A 58 0.35 7.99 -2.81
C GLY A 58 -0.02 7.21 -4.07
N ASP A 59 0.69 6.11 -4.29
CA ASP A 59 0.39 5.17 -5.36
C ASP A 59 0.62 3.73 -4.95
N VAL A 60 -0.23 2.85 -5.48
CA VAL A 60 -0.02 1.40 -5.48
C VAL A 60 0.38 0.99 -6.89
N VAL A 61 1.43 0.18 -6.97
CA VAL A 61 1.91 -0.40 -8.22
C VAL A 61 1.70 -1.90 -8.13
N LEU A 62 0.98 -2.46 -9.10
CA LEU A 62 0.79 -3.89 -9.26
C LEU A 62 1.87 -4.45 -10.20
N PHE A 63 2.51 -5.51 -9.75
CA PHE A 63 3.46 -6.29 -10.53
C PHE A 63 2.87 -7.68 -10.77
N ASP A 64 2.87 -8.12 -12.02
CA ASP A 64 2.60 -9.50 -12.43
C ASP A 64 3.78 -9.91 -13.34
N GLY A 65 4.84 -10.44 -12.73
CA GLY A 65 6.15 -10.57 -13.36
C GLY A 65 6.89 -9.24 -13.56
N GLN A 66 7.78 -9.18 -14.55
CA GLN A 66 8.42 -7.94 -15.01
C GLN A 66 7.99 -7.65 -16.46
N PRO A 67 7.61 -6.40 -16.81
CA PRO A 67 7.57 -5.17 -16.01
C PRO A 67 6.23 -4.89 -15.28
N ALA A 68 6.19 -3.81 -14.47
CA ALA A 68 4.99 -3.38 -13.73
C ALA A 68 3.77 -3.23 -14.65
N VAL A 69 2.61 -3.74 -14.21
CA VAL A 69 1.42 -3.85 -15.06
C VAL A 69 0.50 -2.64 -14.89
N VAL A 70 0.30 -2.17 -13.66
CA VAL A 70 -0.64 -1.06 -13.38
C VAL A 70 -0.11 -0.20 -12.24
N ARG A 71 -0.22 1.13 -12.37
CA ARG A 71 -0.07 2.08 -11.26
C ARG A 71 -1.41 2.77 -10.99
N VAL A 72 -1.85 2.75 -9.74
CA VAL A 72 -3.08 3.40 -9.28
C VAL A 72 -2.70 4.53 -8.32
N PRO A 73 -2.81 5.80 -8.76
CA PRO A 73 -2.60 6.95 -7.88
C PRO A 73 -3.85 7.22 -7.04
N PHE A 74 -3.66 7.68 -5.81
CA PHE A 74 -4.72 8.19 -4.95
C PHE A 74 -4.24 9.38 -4.13
N ARG A 75 -5.18 10.12 -3.56
CA ARG A 75 -4.91 11.31 -2.75
C ARG A 75 -5.64 11.22 -1.43
N THR A 76 -4.89 11.31 -0.34
CA THR A 76 -5.43 11.38 1.01
C THR A 76 -5.54 12.83 1.44
N THR A 77 -6.68 13.18 2.02
CA THR A 77 -6.96 14.51 2.57
C THR A 77 -7.29 14.35 4.05
N VAL A 78 -6.54 15.04 4.90
CA VAL A 78 -6.83 15.16 6.33
C VAL A 78 -7.75 16.37 6.50
N LEU A 79 -8.91 16.16 7.12
CA LEU A 79 -9.84 17.22 7.48
C LEU A 79 -9.62 17.60 8.95
N PRO A 80 -9.71 18.89 9.29
CA PRO A 80 -9.56 19.39 10.66
C PRO A 80 -10.73 18.96 11.57
#